data_AF-B7IUW3-F1
#
_entry.id   AF-B7IUW3-F1
#
_cell.length_a   1.000
_cell.length_b   1.000
_cell.length_c   1.000
_cell.angle_alpha   90.00
_cell.angle_beta   90.00
_cell.angle_gamma   90.00
#
_symmetry.space_group_name_H-M   'P 1'
#
loop_
_entity.id
_entity.type
_entity.pdbx_description
1 polymer ?
#
loop_
_entity_poly.entity_id
_entity_poly.type
_entity_poly.pdbx_seq_one_letter_code
_entity_poly.pdbx_strand_id
1 'polypeptide(L)'
;MYDISGWKHVFKLDPNKELSDEHLEMICESGTDAVIVGGSDGVTIDNVLHMLVSIRRYAVPCVLEVSDVEAITPGFDFYYIPSVLNSRKVEWVTGVHHEALKEFGDIMDWDEIFMEGYCVLNPEAKVAQLTDAKCDLTEDDVIAYARLADKLLHLPIFYLEYSGTYGEVELVKNVKAELKQAQLYYGGGISNAEQAKEMAQYADTVVVGNIIYDDIKSALKTVKAVKGE
;
A
#
# COMPACT_ATOMS: atom_id res chain seq x y z
N MET A 1 14.20 -7.89 -14.04
CA MET A 1 13.73 -6.58 -13.57
C MET A 1 12.25 -6.75 -13.32
N TYR A 2 11.88 -7.00 -12.07
CA TYR A 2 10.48 -7.15 -11.72
C TYR A 2 9.79 -5.80 -11.92
N ASP A 3 8.60 -5.84 -12.49
CA ASP A 3 7.86 -4.65 -12.90
C ASP A 3 6.51 -4.65 -12.19
N ILE A 4 6.30 -3.67 -11.33
CA ILE A 4 5.05 -3.48 -10.57
C ILE A 4 3.91 -2.95 -11.45
N SER A 5 4.18 -2.50 -12.68
CA SER A 5 3.17 -1.92 -13.58
C SER A 5 2.11 -2.91 -14.07
N GLY A 6 2.34 -4.21 -13.89
CA GLY A 6 1.39 -5.26 -14.25
C GLY A 6 0.44 -5.65 -13.11
N TRP A 7 0.63 -5.13 -11.90
CA TRP A 7 -0.11 -5.57 -10.73
C TRP A 7 -1.51 -4.97 -10.70
N LYS A 8 -2.51 -5.81 -10.40
CA LYS A 8 -3.92 -5.42 -10.30
C LYS A 8 -4.47 -5.56 -8.90
N HIS A 9 -3.96 -6.52 -8.15
CA HIS A 9 -4.46 -6.85 -6.83
C HIS A 9 -3.31 -7.20 -5.89
N VAL A 10 -3.28 -6.57 -4.72
CA VAL A 10 -2.35 -6.93 -3.64
C VAL A 10 -3.09 -7.10 -2.32
N PHE A 11 -2.63 -8.01 -1.49
CA PHE A 11 -3.07 -8.09 -0.10
C PHE A 11 -2.07 -7.34 0.79
N LYS A 12 -2.58 -6.54 1.73
CA LYS A 12 -1.77 -5.84 2.73
C LYS A 12 -2.03 -6.45 4.11
N LEU A 13 -1.00 -7.08 4.66
CA LEU A 13 -1.01 -7.72 5.96
C LEU A 13 -0.39 -6.79 7.01
N ASP A 14 -1.05 -6.71 8.15
CA ASP A 14 -0.66 -5.90 9.29
C ASP A 14 0.10 -6.82 10.25
N PRO A 15 1.42 -6.65 10.42
CA PRO A 15 2.22 -7.53 11.27
C PRO A 15 1.85 -7.43 12.76
N ASN A 16 1.05 -6.43 13.14
CA ASN A 16 0.51 -6.30 14.50
C ASN A 16 -0.79 -7.11 14.71
N LYS A 17 -1.31 -7.78 13.67
CA LYS A 17 -2.51 -8.63 13.75
C LYS A 17 -2.15 -10.10 13.57
N GLU A 18 -2.86 -10.97 14.30
CA GLU A 18 -2.73 -12.41 14.14
C GLU A 18 -3.47 -12.90 12.89
N LEU A 19 -2.82 -13.80 12.15
CA LEU A 19 -3.38 -14.53 11.02
C LEU A 19 -2.96 -15.99 11.16
N SER A 20 -3.90 -16.93 11.00
CA SER A 20 -3.57 -18.35 11.05
C SER A 20 -2.69 -18.75 9.86
N ASP A 21 -1.85 -19.78 10.04
CA ASP A 21 -1.04 -20.35 8.94
C ASP A 21 -1.93 -20.76 7.75
N GLU A 22 -3.12 -21.32 8.01
CA GLU A 22 -4.09 -21.69 6.98
C GLU A 22 -4.57 -20.47 6.18
N HIS A 23 -4.95 -19.38 6.85
CA HIS A 23 -5.39 -18.17 6.14
C HIS A 23 -4.24 -17.50 5.38
N LEU A 24 -3.02 -17.52 5.93
CA LEU A 24 -1.84 -17.01 5.25
C LEU A 24 -1.56 -17.80 3.97
N GLU A 25 -1.61 -19.13 4.04
CA GLU A 25 -1.46 -20.01 2.88
C GLU A 25 -2.50 -19.68 1.80
N MET A 26 -3.77 -19.56 2.19
CA MET A 26 -4.84 -19.19 1.26
C MET A 26 -4.58 -17.84 0.57
N ILE A 27 -4.03 -16.85 1.28
CA ILE A 27 -3.66 -15.53 0.73
C ILE A 27 -2.50 -15.66 -0.25
N CYS A 28 -1.42 -16.32 0.16
CA CYS A 28 -0.22 -16.44 -0.65
C CYS A 28 -0.44 -17.28 -1.92
N GLU A 29 -1.37 -18.24 -1.89
CA GLU A 29 -1.75 -19.07 -3.05
C GLU A 29 -3.00 -18.55 -3.80
N SER A 30 -3.57 -17.42 -3.37
CA SER A 30 -4.82 -16.89 -3.95
C SER A 30 -4.72 -16.46 -5.42
N GLY A 31 -3.49 -16.24 -5.91
CA GLY A 31 -3.21 -15.59 -7.18
C GLY A 31 -3.15 -14.05 -7.09
N THR A 32 -3.14 -13.46 -5.88
CA THR A 32 -2.78 -12.03 -5.69
C THR A 32 -1.42 -11.72 -6.34
N ASP A 33 -1.21 -10.49 -6.81
CA ASP A 33 0.05 -10.11 -7.48
C ASP A 33 1.21 -9.93 -6.50
N ALA A 34 0.92 -9.52 -5.27
CA ALA A 34 1.87 -9.42 -4.18
C ALA A 34 1.19 -9.51 -2.81
N VAL A 35 2.01 -9.75 -1.79
CA VAL A 35 1.66 -9.59 -0.38
C VAL A 35 2.56 -8.49 0.21
N ILE A 36 1.94 -7.40 0.63
CA ILE A 36 2.59 -6.28 1.30
C ILE A 36 2.49 -6.49 2.81
N VAL A 37 3.60 -6.42 3.52
CA VAL A 37 3.65 -6.37 4.99
C VAL A 37 3.79 -4.91 5.39
N GLY A 38 2.79 -4.37 6.10
CA GLY A 38 2.77 -2.97 6.49
C GLY A 38 1.62 -2.65 7.44
N GLY A 39 1.88 -1.76 8.40
CA GLY A 39 0.92 -1.35 9.41
C GLY A 39 1.21 0.07 9.90
N SER A 40 0.21 0.71 10.51
CA SER A 40 0.32 2.07 11.04
C SER A 40 0.88 2.13 12.46
N ASP A 41 0.73 1.07 13.26
CA ASP A 41 1.09 1.08 14.67
C ASP A 41 1.48 -0.32 15.16
N GLY A 42 2.38 -0.38 16.14
CA GLY A 42 2.84 -1.65 16.72
C GLY A 42 3.64 -2.53 15.77
N VAL A 43 4.18 -1.96 14.69
CA VAL A 43 5.11 -2.64 13.79
C VAL A 43 6.46 -2.74 14.51
N THR A 44 7.02 -3.95 14.59
CA THR A 44 8.30 -4.22 15.26
C THR A 44 9.15 -5.11 14.36
N ILE A 45 10.48 -5.07 14.52
CA ILE A 45 11.34 -5.97 13.74
C ILE A 45 10.97 -7.45 13.92
N ASP A 46 10.56 -7.85 15.13
CA ASP A 46 10.19 -9.23 15.45
C ASP A 46 8.94 -9.69 14.68
N ASN A 47 7.89 -8.86 14.64
CA ASN A 47 6.66 -9.24 13.93
C ASN A 47 6.81 -9.16 12.40
N VAL A 48 7.60 -8.21 11.89
CA VAL A 48 7.96 -8.14 10.46
C VAL A 48 8.77 -9.36 10.04
N LEU A 49 9.79 -9.76 10.82
CA LEU A 49 10.58 -10.97 10.55
C LEU A 49 9.72 -12.24 10.58
N HIS A 50 8.81 -12.35 11.54
CA HIS A 50 7.88 -13.47 11.61
C HIS A 50 6.98 -13.57 10.37
N MET A 51 6.42 -12.44 9.92
CA MET A 51 5.64 -12.39 8.68
C MET A 51 6.49 -12.76 7.46
N LEU A 52 7.69 -12.19 7.35
CA LEU A 52 8.62 -12.47 6.24
C LEU A 52 8.89 -13.96 6.12
N VAL A 53 9.33 -14.61 7.21
CA VAL A 53 9.62 -16.06 7.20
C VAL A 53 8.37 -16.87 6.83
N SER A 54 7.20 -16.44 7.30
CA SER A 54 5.94 -17.13 7.04
C SER A 54 5.48 -17.00 5.58
N ILE A 55 5.75 -15.87 4.91
CA ILE A 55 5.40 -15.63 3.50
C ILE A 55 6.46 -16.21 2.57
N ARG A 56 7.75 -16.20 2.94
CA ARG A 56 8.88 -16.55 2.05
C ARG A 56 8.88 -17.99 1.54
N ARG A 57 8.08 -18.87 2.14
CA ARG A 57 7.86 -20.24 1.65
C ARG A 57 6.99 -20.32 0.38
N TYR A 58 6.33 -19.23 0.00
CA TYR A 58 5.45 -19.14 -1.17
C TYR A 58 6.10 -18.35 -2.31
N ALA A 59 5.58 -18.52 -3.53
CA ALA A 59 6.14 -17.89 -4.75
C ALA A 59 5.65 -16.44 -4.98
N VAL A 60 4.65 -15.98 -4.23
CA VAL A 60 4.12 -14.63 -4.37
C VAL A 60 5.17 -13.59 -3.94
N PRO A 61 5.35 -12.49 -4.69
CA PRO A 61 6.22 -11.40 -4.27
C PRO A 61 5.85 -10.88 -2.87
N CYS A 62 6.86 -10.75 -2.02
CA CYS A 62 6.72 -10.24 -0.65
C CYS A 62 7.35 -8.85 -0.56
N VAL A 63 6.54 -7.86 -0.19
CA VAL A 63 6.93 -6.44 -0.14
C VAL A 63 6.89 -5.96 1.31
N LEU A 64 7.90 -5.21 1.75
CA LEU A 64 7.83 -4.47 3.01
C LEU A 64 7.44 -3.03 2.73
N GLU A 65 6.32 -2.57 3.27
CA GLU A 65 6.00 -1.15 3.33
C GLU A 65 6.58 -0.56 4.61
N VAL A 66 7.60 0.28 4.47
CA VAL A 66 8.39 0.78 5.59
C VAL A 66 7.67 1.94 6.27
N SER A 67 7.02 1.66 7.40
CA SER A 67 6.40 2.67 8.26
C SER A 67 7.26 3.11 9.44
N ASP A 68 8.24 2.29 9.84
CA ASP A 68 9.23 2.59 10.89
C ASP A 68 10.62 2.10 10.44
N VAL A 69 11.62 2.94 10.66
CA VAL A 69 13.01 2.67 10.32
C VAL A 69 13.57 1.51 11.15
N GLU A 70 13.11 1.37 12.41
CA GLU A 70 13.57 0.30 13.30
C GLU A 70 13.04 -1.10 12.90
N ALA A 71 11.99 -1.15 12.06
CA ALA A 71 11.38 -2.40 11.60
C ALA A 71 11.94 -2.90 10.25
N ILE A 72 12.92 -2.19 9.66
CA ILE A 72 13.53 -2.56 8.39
C ILE A 72 14.37 -3.82 8.57
N THR A 73 14.17 -4.81 7.69
CA THR A 73 14.97 -6.03 7.63
C THR A 73 15.17 -6.47 6.19
N PRO A 74 16.34 -7.02 5.82
CA PRO A 74 16.54 -7.61 4.50
C PRO A 74 15.67 -8.86 4.29
N GLY A 75 15.46 -9.24 3.03
CA GLY A 75 14.85 -10.51 2.61
C GLY A 75 13.49 -10.40 1.92
N PHE A 76 12.89 -9.20 1.90
CA PHE A 76 11.75 -8.89 1.02
C PHE A 76 12.22 -8.75 -0.43
N ASP A 77 11.32 -9.00 -1.38
CA ASP A 77 11.61 -8.82 -2.81
C ASP A 77 11.61 -7.33 -3.18
N PHE A 78 10.83 -6.52 -2.46
CA PHE A 78 10.74 -5.08 -2.66
C PHE A 78 10.49 -4.32 -1.36
N TYR A 79 10.86 -3.04 -1.36
CA TYR A 79 10.63 -2.11 -0.25
C TYR A 79 9.84 -0.91 -0.75
N TYR A 80 8.66 -0.73 -0.20
CA TYR A 80 7.79 0.41 -0.46
C TYR A 80 8.04 1.48 0.60
N ILE A 81 8.28 2.71 0.14
CA ILE A 81 8.65 3.86 0.98
C ILE A 81 7.58 4.95 0.85
N PRO A 82 6.63 5.03 1.80
CA PRO A 82 5.57 6.04 1.78
C PRO A 82 6.09 7.46 2.02
N SER A 83 5.65 8.40 1.20
CA SER A 83 5.72 9.85 1.43
C SER A 83 4.30 10.41 1.48
N VAL A 84 3.88 10.86 2.66
CA VAL A 84 2.50 11.33 2.88
C VAL A 84 2.38 12.77 2.42
N LEU A 85 2.02 12.96 1.15
CA LEU A 85 2.08 14.25 0.46
C LEU A 85 1.16 15.30 1.09
N ASN A 86 0.06 14.87 1.70
CA ASN A 86 -0.87 15.73 2.43
C ASN A 86 -0.62 15.81 3.94
N SER A 87 0.53 15.33 4.42
CA SER A 87 0.94 15.55 5.81
C SER A 87 1.26 17.02 6.09
N ARG A 88 0.89 17.50 7.28
CA ARG A 88 1.33 18.81 7.79
C ARG A 88 2.73 18.76 8.39
N LYS A 89 3.30 17.58 8.56
CA LYS A 89 4.62 17.35 9.15
C LYS A 89 5.59 16.92 8.05
N VAL A 90 6.63 17.72 7.83
CA VAL A 90 7.71 17.41 6.88
C VAL A 90 8.40 16.07 7.17
N GLU A 91 8.36 15.63 8.43
CA GLU A 91 8.80 14.32 8.90
C GLU A 91 8.27 13.18 8.02
N TRP A 92 6.97 13.17 7.72
CA TRP A 92 6.32 12.13 6.91
C TRP A 92 6.41 12.34 5.39
N VAL A 93 6.97 13.47 4.96
CA VAL A 93 7.16 13.78 3.54
C VAL A 93 8.58 13.45 3.10
N THR A 94 9.59 13.84 3.88
CA THR A 94 11.01 13.61 3.57
C THR A 94 11.88 13.34 4.79
N GLY A 95 11.45 13.72 6.00
CA GLY A 95 12.31 13.67 7.19
C GLY A 95 12.73 12.26 7.57
N VAL A 96 11.78 11.32 7.69
CA VAL A 96 12.09 9.91 8.00
C VAL A 96 12.92 9.25 6.91
N HIS A 97 12.69 9.60 5.64
CA HIS A 97 13.47 9.08 4.51
C HIS A 97 14.92 9.53 4.61
N HIS A 98 15.15 10.79 4.94
CA HIS A 98 16.51 11.32 5.11
C HIS A 98 17.29 10.58 6.19
N GLU A 99 16.68 10.33 7.35
CA GLU A 99 17.35 9.58 8.41
C GLU A 99 17.60 8.11 8.00
N ALA A 100 16.63 7.44 7.38
CA ALA A 100 16.80 6.07 6.88
C ALA A 100 17.92 5.97 5.82
N LEU A 101 18.00 6.91 4.89
CA LEU A 101 19.04 6.95 3.87
C LEU A 101 20.43 7.24 4.46
N LYS A 102 20.50 8.02 5.53
CA LYS A 102 21.76 8.28 6.23
C LYS A 102 22.27 7.05 6.98
N GLU A 103 21.38 6.21 7.49
CA GLU A 103 21.74 5.00 8.23
C GLU A 103 22.00 3.79 7.33
N PHE A 104 21.17 3.59 6.30
CA PHE A 104 21.17 2.37 5.48
C PHE A 104 21.51 2.60 4.01
N GLY A 105 21.67 3.84 3.54
CA GLY A 105 21.81 4.16 2.12
C GLY A 105 22.98 3.47 1.40
N ASP A 106 24.05 3.13 2.12
CA ASP A 106 25.22 2.44 1.55
C ASP A 106 24.97 0.96 1.23
N ILE A 107 23.91 0.35 1.79
CA ILE A 107 23.59 -1.08 1.63
C ILE A 107 22.25 -1.32 0.90
N MET A 108 21.55 -0.25 0.52
CA MET A 108 20.27 -0.34 -0.19
C MET A 108 20.47 -0.80 -1.64
N ASP A 109 19.61 -1.72 -2.09
CA ASP A 109 19.45 -2.00 -3.52
C ASP A 109 18.35 -1.09 -4.09
N TRP A 110 18.76 -0.09 -4.87
CA TRP A 110 17.86 0.90 -5.45
C TRP A 110 16.91 0.33 -6.49
N ASP A 111 17.21 -0.84 -7.06
CA ASP A 111 16.32 -1.51 -8.02
C ASP A 111 15.15 -2.23 -7.33
N GLU A 112 15.20 -2.39 -6.01
CA GLU A 112 14.16 -3.04 -5.19
C GLU A 112 13.29 -2.03 -4.40
N ILE A 113 13.59 -0.73 -4.49
CA ILE A 113 12.94 0.32 -3.69
C ILE A 113 11.96 1.11 -4.56
N PHE A 114 10.71 1.21 -4.11
CA PHE A 114 9.66 2.01 -4.76
C PHE A 114 9.11 3.04 -3.79
N MET A 115 9.16 4.32 -4.19
CA MET A 115 8.58 5.40 -3.39
C MET A 115 7.10 5.58 -3.70
N GLU A 116 6.28 5.74 -2.67
CA GLU A 116 4.84 5.90 -2.80
C GLU A 116 4.41 7.31 -2.42
N GLY A 117 3.73 8.01 -3.33
CA GLY A 117 3.07 9.26 -3.03
C GLY A 117 1.72 9.00 -2.37
N TYR A 118 1.66 8.99 -1.04
CA TYR A 118 0.43 8.78 -0.29
C TYR A 118 -0.44 10.05 -0.24
N CYS A 119 -1.72 9.89 -0.51
CA CYS A 119 -2.75 10.88 -0.22
C CYS A 119 -3.80 10.25 0.72
N VAL A 120 -3.73 10.60 2.00
CA VAL A 120 -4.58 10.02 3.05
C VAL A 120 -5.88 10.81 3.15
N LEU A 121 -7.00 10.15 2.90
CA LEU A 121 -8.32 10.80 2.71
C LEU A 121 -9.37 10.40 3.74
N ASN A 122 -9.08 9.45 4.63
CA ASN A 122 -9.93 9.16 5.78
C ASN A 122 -9.39 9.79 7.08
N PRO A 123 -10.01 10.87 7.61
CA PRO A 123 -9.54 11.52 8.85
C PRO A 123 -9.67 10.65 10.10
N GLU A 124 -10.56 9.65 10.09
CA GLU A 124 -10.80 8.76 11.23
C GLU A 124 -9.79 7.61 11.30
N ALA A 125 -8.96 7.43 10.27
CA ALA A 125 -7.98 6.35 10.22
C ALA A 125 -6.79 6.64 11.13
N LYS A 126 -6.22 5.58 11.73
CA LYS A 126 -4.99 5.67 12.54
C LYS A 126 -3.84 6.33 11.76
N VAL A 127 -3.70 5.99 10.48
CA VAL A 127 -2.67 6.59 9.61
C VAL A 127 -2.82 8.11 9.50
N ALA A 128 -4.04 8.64 9.38
CA ALA A 128 -4.26 10.09 9.31
C ALA A 128 -3.85 10.81 10.61
N GLN A 129 -4.12 10.19 11.76
CA GLN A 129 -3.73 10.72 13.07
C GLN A 129 -2.22 10.68 13.28
N LEU A 130 -1.58 9.57 12.93
CA LEU A 130 -0.12 9.39 13.03
C LEU A 130 0.61 10.43 12.17
N THR A 131 0.18 10.57 10.92
CA THR A 131 0.88 11.38 9.93
C THR A 131 0.46 12.84 9.94
N ASP A 132 -0.47 13.25 10.80
CA ASP A 132 -1.09 14.60 10.80
C ASP A 132 -1.52 15.02 9.38
N ALA A 133 -2.28 14.12 8.73
CA ALA A 133 -2.73 14.31 7.35
C ALA A 133 -3.83 15.37 7.28
N LYS A 134 -3.72 16.28 6.32
CA LYS A 134 -4.80 17.19 5.94
C LYS A 134 -5.80 16.42 5.07
N CYS A 135 -6.88 15.93 5.67
CA CYS A 135 -7.93 15.18 4.96
C CYS A 135 -9.12 16.05 4.49
N ASP A 136 -9.21 17.32 4.91
CA ASP A 136 -10.16 18.30 4.39
C ASP A 136 -9.73 18.83 3.02
N LEU A 137 -9.76 17.94 2.03
CA LEU A 137 -9.32 18.17 0.66
C LEU A 137 -10.50 18.19 -0.31
N THR A 138 -10.46 19.10 -1.26
CA THR A 138 -11.33 19.06 -2.44
C THR A 138 -10.78 18.07 -3.47
N GLU A 139 -11.59 17.69 -4.45
CA GLU A 139 -11.13 16.90 -5.59
C GLU A 139 -9.93 17.56 -6.31
N ASP A 140 -9.98 18.89 -6.49
CA ASP A 140 -8.89 19.66 -7.10
C ASP A 140 -7.58 19.55 -6.30
N ASP A 141 -7.66 19.52 -4.97
CA ASP A 141 -6.49 19.33 -4.11
C ASP A 141 -5.88 17.92 -4.31
N VAL A 142 -6.70 16.88 -4.37
CA VAL A 142 -6.23 15.49 -4.59
C VAL A 142 -5.62 15.33 -5.98
N ILE A 143 -6.24 15.92 -7.01
CA ILE A 143 -5.70 15.98 -8.37
C ILE A 143 -4.34 16.71 -8.38
N ALA A 144 -4.20 17.80 -7.62
CA ALA A 144 -2.93 18.51 -7.51
C ALA A 144 -1.84 17.63 -6.87
N TYR A 145 -2.16 16.85 -5.83
CA TYR A 145 -1.23 15.87 -5.25
C TYR A 145 -0.86 14.74 -6.22
N ALA A 146 -1.83 14.23 -6.98
CA ALA A 146 -1.58 13.24 -8.03
C ALA A 146 -0.59 13.78 -9.08
N ARG A 147 -0.78 15.02 -9.51
CA ARG A 147 0.12 15.71 -10.45
C ARG A 147 1.50 15.97 -9.84
N LEU A 148 1.59 16.30 -8.55
CA LEU A 148 2.85 16.45 -7.83
C LEU A 148 3.64 15.13 -7.86
N ALA A 149 3.00 14.02 -7.46
CA ALA A 149 3.61 12.70 -7.44
C ALA A 149 4.10 12.27 -8.83
N ASP A 150 3.24 12.34 -9.84
CA ASP A 150 3.52 11.82 -11.18
C ASP A 150 4.41 12.74 -12.02
N LYS A 151 4.09 14.05 -12.08
CA LYS A 151 4.67 14.97 -13.07
C LYS A 151 5.89 15.75 -12.55
N LEU A 152 6.00 15.93 -11.23
CA LEU A 152 7.10 16.70 -10.64
C LEU A 152 8.08 15.81 -9.89
N LEU A 153 7.58 14.84 -9.11
CA LEU A 153 8.41 13.95 -8.32
C LEU A 153 8.74 12.63 -9.04
N HIS A 154 7.99 12.30 -10.11
CA HIS A 154 8.16 11.06 -10.89
C HIS A 154 8.09 9.81 -10.01
N LEU A 155 7.22 9.82 -9.00
CA LEU A 155 7.03 8.67 -8.12
C LEU A 155 6.41 7.51 -8.91
N PRO A 156 6.88 6.27 -8.71
CA PRO A 156 6.33 5.11 -9.41
C PRO A 156 4.88 4.78 -9.00
N ILE A 157 4.47 5.19 -7.78
CA ILE A 157 3.16 4.89 -7.22
C ILE A 157 2.54 6.19 -6.67
N PHE A 158 1.26 6.40 -6.97
CA PHE A 158 0.41 7.34 -6.24
C PHE A 158 -0.69 6.53 -5.52
N TYR A 159 -0.73 6.61 -4.20
CA TYR A 159 -1.60 5.79 -3.37
C TYR A 159 -2.72 6.64 -2.77
N LEU A 160 -3.97 6.37 -3.16
CA LEU A 160 -5.17 6.90 -2.52
C LEU A 160 -5.55 6.03 -1.32
N GLU A 161 -5.41 6.59 -0.11
CA GLU A 161 -5.57 5.86 1.14
C GLU A 161 -6.83 6.30 1.89
N TYR A 162 -7.81 5.41 1.93
CA TYR A 162 -9.11 5.55 2.59
C TYR A 162 -9.27 4.55 3.75
N SER A 163 -8.17 4.04 4.32
CA SER A 163 -8.12 2.98 5.35
C SER A 163 -9.32 2.99 6.29
N GLY A 164 -10.06 1.87 6.31
CA GLY A 164 -11.27 1.71 7.14
C GLY A 164 -12.59 2.19 6.52
N THR A 165 -12.58 2.94 5.43
CA THR A 165 -13.81 3.35 4.71
C THR A 165 -13.68 3.15 3.20
N TYR A 166 -14.80 3.02 2.50
CA TYR A 166 -14.82 2.92 1.05
C TYR A 166 -14.84 4.34 0.46
N GLY A 167 -13.85 4.66 -0.38
CA GLY A 167 -13.67 5.98 -0.99
C GLY A 167 -14.62 6.26 -2.15
N GLU A 168 -14.53 7.47 -2.69
CA GLU A 168 -15.37 7.92 -3.79
C GLU A 168 -14.83 7.42 -5.14
N VAL A 169 -15.60 6.59 -5.84
CA VAL A 169 -15.22 5.99 -7.13
C VAL A 169 -14.90 7.04 -8.20
N GLU A 170 -15.68 8.13 -8.25
CA GLU A 170 -15.49 9.20 -9.24
C GLU A 170 -14.16 9.93 -9.01
N LEU A 171 -13.72 10.11 -7.75
CA LEU A 171 -12.41 10.68 -7.45
C LEU A 171 -11.28 9.78 -7.96
N VAL A 172 -11.36 8.46 -7.73
CA VAL A 172 -10.34 7.50 -8.21
C VAL A 172 -10.22 7.56 -9.74
N LYS A 173 -11.36 7.62 -10.44
CA LYS A 173 -11.43 7.79 -11.90
C LYS A 173 -10.78 9.09 -12.36
N ASN A 174 -11.07 10.22 -11.72
CA ASN A 174 -10.54 11.52 -12.12
C ASN A 174 -9.05 11.64 -11.83
N VAL A 175 -8.57 11.07 -10.72
CA VAL A 175 -7.15 10.92 -10.42
C VAL A 175 -6.45 10.07 -11.50
N LYS A 176 -7.02 8.91 -11.87
CA LYS A 176 -6.44 8.04 -12.91
C LYS A 176 -6.26 8.76 -14.24
N ALA A 177 -7.20 9.61 -14.63
CA ALA A 177 -7.13 10.37 -15.89
C ALA A 177 -5.91 11.31 -15.96
N GLU A 178 -5.44 11.77 -14.79
CA GLU A 178 -4.35 12.72 -14.65
C GLU A 178 -2.96 12.07 -14.64
N LEU A 179 -2.86 10.84 -14.11
CA LEU A 179 -1.61 10.08 -14.00
C LEU A 179 -1.16 9.55 -15.37
N LYS A 180 0.15 9.62 -15.66
CA LYS A 180 0.76 9.13 -16.90
C LYS A 180 1.82 8.05 -16.66
N GLN A 181 2.64 8.21 -15.64
CA GLN A 181 3.74 7.28 -15.31
C GLN A 181 3.45 6.51 -14.03
N ALA A 182 3.03 7.22 -12.98
CA ALA A 182 2.72 6.62 -11.69
C ALA A 182 1.54 5.64 -11.79
N GLN A 183 1.68 4.48 -11.16
CA GLN A 183 0.59 3.53 -10.95
C GLN A 183 -0.36 4.07 -9.87
N LEU A 184 -1.66 4.02 -10.13
CA LEU A 184 -2.68 4.39 -9.16
C LEU A 184 -2.98 3.20 -8.25
N TYR A 185 -2.58 3.32 -6.99
CA TYR A 185 -2.94 2.37 -5.95
C TYR A 185 -4.16 2.92 -5.20
N TYR A 186 -5.11 2.05 -4.91
CA TYR A 186 -6.27 2.38 -4.07
C TYR A 186 -6.37 1.38 -2.91
N GLY A 187 -6.39 1.90 -1.69
CA GLY A 187 -6.65 1.13 -0.48
C GLY A 187 -7.74 1.78 0.35
N GLY A 188 -8.75 1.01 0.77
CA GLY A 188 -9.80 1.51 1.65
C GLY A 188 -11.14 0.78 1.48
N GLY A 189 -11.64 0.20 2.57
CA GLY A 189 -13.02 -0.26 2.69
C GLY A 189 -13.49 -1.37 1.75
N ILE A 190 -12.61 -1.95 0.91
CA ILE A 190 -12.97 -3.09 0.06
C ILE A 190 -13.26 -4.29 0.96
N SER A 191 -14.51 -4.73 0.94
CA SER A 191 -15.05 -5.81 1.78
C SER A 191 -15.68 -6.94 0.98
N ASN A 192 -15.80 -6.80 -0.33
CA ASN A 192 -16.41 -7.80 -1.22
C ASN A 192 -15.89 -7.68 -2.66
N ALA A 193 -16.29 -8.66 -3.48
CA ALA A 193 -15.89 -8.77 -4.89
C ALA A 193 -16.38 -7.59 -5.74
N GLU A 194 -17.59 -7.10 -5.47
CA GLU A 194 -18.21 -6.01 -6.20
C GLU A 194 -17.41 -4.70 -6.04
N GLN A 195 -17.05 -4.36 -4.80
CA GLN A 195 -16.22 -3.19 -4.48
C GLN A 195 -14.81 -3.30 -5.06
N ALA A 196 -14.18 -4.47 -4.97
CA ALA A 196 -12.86 -4.70 -5.56
C ALA A 196 -12.91 -4.48 -7.08
N LYS A 197 -13.92 -5.03 -7.75
CA LYS A 197 -14.12 -4.88 -9.19
C LYS A 197 -14.45 -3.45 -9.59
N GLU A 198 -15.24 -2.72 -8.81
CA GLU A 198 -15.59 -1.33 -9.07
C GLU A 198 -14.35 -0.42 -9.03
N MET A 199 -13.54 -0.53 -7.97
CA MET A 199 -12.31 0.26 -7.84
C MET A 199 -11.26 -0.11 -8.90
N ALA A 200 -11.12 -1.40 -9.22
CA ALA A 200 -10.18 -1.87 -10.24
C ALA A 200 -10.55 -1.47 -11.70
N GLN A 201 -11.70 -0.83 -11.93
CA GLN A 201 -11.96 -0.18 -13.22
C GLN A 201 -11.11 1.07 -13.43
N TYR A 202 -10.62 1.67 -12.34
CA TYR A 202 -9.96 2.97 -12.35
C TYR A 202 -8.59 2.95 -11.68
N ALA A 203 -8.44 2.27 -10.54
CA ALA A 203 -7.14 2.00 -9.94
C ALA A 203 -6.37 0.98 -10.78
N ASP A 204 -5.07 1.17 -10.95
CA ASP A 204 -4.21 0.16 -11.57
C ASP A 204 -4.09 -1.04 -10.63
N THR A 205 -3.89 -0.79 -9.34
CA THR A 205 -3.80 -1.82 -8.29
C THR A 205 -4.77 -1.52 -7.15
N VAL A 206 -5.60 -2.50 -6.78
CA VAL A 206 -6.40 -2.44 -5.54
C VAL A 206 -5.68 -3.13 -4.39
N VAL A 207 -5.71 -2.49 -3.22
CA VAL A 207 -5.10 -2.98 -1.98
C VAL A 207 -6.19 -3.44 -1.03
N VAL A 208 -6.16 -4.73 -0.68
CA VAL A 208 -7.13 -5.34 0.22
C VAL A 208 -6.44 -5.70 1.53
N GLY A 209 -6.98 -5.20 2.65
CA GLY A 209 -6.37 -5.36 3.98
C GLY A 209 -7.38 -5.83 5.02
N ASN A 210 -8.08 -4.91 5.67
CA ASN A 210 -8.90 -5.19 6.87
C ASN A 210 -9.85 -6.41 6.75
N ILE A 211 -10.51 -6.59 5.61
CA ILE A 211 -11.44 -7.72 5.39
C ILE A 211 -10.78 -9.11 5.55
N ILE A 212 -9.45 -9.21 5.42
CA ILE A 212 -8.69 -10.45 5.64
C ILE A 212 -8.94 -11.02 7.05
N TYR A 213 -9.01 -10.14 8.05
CA TYR A 213 -9.12 -10.51 9.46
C TYR A 213 -10.58 -10.75 9.88
N ASP A 214 -11.53 -10.22 9.12
CA ASP A 214 -12.97 -10.32 9.43
C ASP A 214 -13.66 -11.46 8.65
N ASP A 215 -13.35 -11.60 7.36
CA ASP A 215 -13.89 -12.64 6.48
C ASP A 215 -12.92 -12.97 5.33
N ILE A 216 -12.05 -13.95 5.60
CA ILE A 216 -11.07 -14.46 4.63
C ILE A 216 -11.71 -14.93 3.31
N LYS A 217 -12.94 -15.47 3.33
CA LYS A 217 -13.59 -15.96 2.11
C LYS A 217 -14.01 -14.80 1.23
N SER A 218 -14.49 -13.71 1.82
CA SER A 218 -14.81 -12.49 1.10
C SER A 218 -13.56 -11.79 0.59
N ALA A 219 -12.48 -11.76 1.39
CA ALA A 219 -11.18 -11.29 0.96
C ALA A 219 -10.67 -12.04 -0.27
N LEU A 220 -10.66 -13.37 -0.28
CA LEU A 220 -10.15 -14.15 -1.42
C LEU A 220 -10.95 -13.95 -2.73
N LYS A 221 -12.22 -13.59 -2.64
CA LYS A 221 -13.05 -13.30 -3.82
C LYS A 221 -12.62 -12.02 -4.54
N THR A 222 -11.95 -11.08 -3.87
CA THR A 222 -11.50 -9.82 -4.49
C THR A 222 -10.44 -10.08 -5.56
N VAL A 223 -9.57 -11.07 -5.36
CA VAL A 223 -8.55 -11.47 -6.34
C VAL A 223 -9.22 -11.89 -7.66
N LYS A 224 -10.17 -12.83 -7.58
CA LYS A 224 -10.91 -13.33 -8.76
C LYS A 224 -11.72 -12.23 -9.44
N ALA A 225 -12.30 -11.32 -8.66
CA ALA A 225 -13.11 -10.24 -9.18
C ALA A 225 -12.31 -9.26 -10.08
N VAL A 226 -11.03 -9.09 -9.78
CA VAL A 226 -10.14 -8.12 -10.45
C VAL A 226 -9.28 -8.77 -11.52
N LYS A 227 -8.77 -9.98 -11.27
CA LYS A 227 -7.84 -10.66 -12.19
C LYS A 227 -8.52 -11.55 -13.23
N GLY A 228 -9.81 -11.88 -13.03
CA GLY A 228 -10.54 -12.84 -13.85
C GLY A 228 -10.42 -14.27 -13.34
N GLU A 229 -11.06 -15.20 -14.06
CA GLU A 229 -10.88 -16.64 -13.90
C GLU A 229 -9.60 -17.14 -14.60
#